data_AF-A0A8J6Y1B8-F1
#
_entry.id   AF-A0A8J6Y1B8-F1
#
_cell.length_a   1.000
_cell.length_b   1.000
_cell.length_c   1.000
_cell.angle_alpha   90.00
_cell.angle_beta   90.00
_cell.angle_gamma   90.00
#
_symmetry.space_group_name_H-M   'P 1'
#
loop_
_entity.id
_entity.type
_entity.pdbx_description
1 polymer ?
#
loop_
_entity_poly.entity_id
_entity_poly.type
_entity_poly.pdbx_seq_one_letter_code
_entity_poly.pdbx_strand_id
1 'polypeptide(L)'
;MSTDLLPEALRRSISDDFEPVRPLPPAWMRTLQAAAVAAVGLALVIFVFKLSPRPDMEQLPMWLSWGCTALQLGIGVLLLGMALREAVPGQGVPLGAVALGVGTAVLIQILVGIATWMHSTGMPLVKGHGLAAGITCTTHDIAMALPALLVTLWLVFRALPLRPSIAGLLGGAGAAVTADAVTHVLCPMSDLRHVLVWHTGALIGLILVGWLAGKLW
;
A
#
# COMPACT_ATOMS: atom_id res chain seq x y z
N MET A 1 25.91 -26.68 -24.08
CA MET A 1 26.46 -26.88 -22.72
C MET A 1 26.41 -28.37 -22.46
N SER A 2 27.56 -29.02 -22.31
CA SER A 2 27.64 -30.46 -22.03
C SER A 2 27.03 -30.74 -20.65
N THR A 3 26.09 -31.67 -20.59
CA THR A 3 25.43 -32.16 -19.36
C THR A 3 26.31 -33.11 -18.55
N ASP A 4 27.57 -33.31 -18.94
CA ASP A 4 28.47 -34.34 -18.38
C ASP A 4 29.12 -33.94 -17.04
N LEU A 5 28.76 -32.77 -16.48
CA LEU A 5 29.37 -32.26 -15.23
C LEU A 5 28.60 -32.62 -13.95
N LEU A 6 27.37 -33.14 -14.03
CA LEU A 6 26.58 -33.48 -12.85
C LEU A 6 26.71 -34.98 -12.51
N PRO A 7 27.15 -35.34 -11.29
CA PRO A 7 27.16 -36.72 -10.82
C PRO A 7 25.79 -37.39 -10.99
N GLU A 8 25.77 -38.65 -11.44
CA GLU A 8 24.54 -39.40 -11.74
C GLU A 8 23.53 -39.40 -10.57
N ALA A 9 24.04 -39.52 -9.34
CA ALA A 9 23.21 -39.48 -8.14
C ALA A 9 22.47 -38.14 -7.97
N LEU A 10 23.13 -37.02 -8.26
CA LEU A 10 22.53 -35.69 -8.18
C LEU A 10 21.52 -35.49 -9.31
N ARG A 11 21.81 -36.02 -10.51
CA ARG A 11 20.86 -35.96 -11.64
C ARG A 11 19.58 -36.75 -11.35
N ARG A 12 19.69 -37.95 -10.78
CA ARG A 12 18.52 -38.73 -10.34
C ARG A 12 17.74 -38.01 -9.25
N SER A 13 18.41 -37.53 -8.20
CA SER A 13 17.74 -36.79 -7.13
C SER A 13 16.96 -35.59 -7.66
N ILE A 14 17.56 -34.81 -8.57
CA ILE A 14 16.91 -33.67 -9.21
C ILE A 14 15.73 -34.12 -10.09
N SER A 15 15.90 -35.18 -10.89
CA SER A 15 14.84 -35.70 -11.76
C SER A 15 13.66 -36.29 -10.97
N ASP A 16 13.93 -36.88 -9.81
CA ASP A 16 12.95 -37.50 -8.94
C ASP A 16 12.22 -36.43 -8.08
N ASP A 17 12.89 -35.33 -7.72
CA ASP A 17 12.30 -34.18 -6.99
C ASP A 17 11.60 -33.16 -7.88
N PHE A 18 11.76 -33.23 -9.22
CA PHE A 18 11.12 -32.28 -10.12
C PHE A 18 9.61 -32.55 -10.24
N GLU A 19 8.83 -31.88 -9.40
CA GLU A 19 7.39 -31.75 -9.62
C GLU A 19 7.08 -30.56 -10.54
N PRO A 20 6.10 -30.69 -11.46
CA PRO A 20 5.64 -29.57 -12.27
C PRO A 20 5.10 -28.43 -11.39
N VAL A 21 5.85 -27.33 -11.30
CA VAL A 21 5.39 -26.12 -10.61
C VAL A 21 4.39 -25.38 -11.50
N ARG A 22 3.19 -25.14 -10.99
CA ARG A 22 2.20 -24.32 -11.72
C ARG A 22 2.73 -22.90 -11.89
N PRO A 23 2.72 -22.34 -13.12
CA PRO A 23 3.12 -20.95 -13.33
C PRO A 23 2.27 -20.01 -12.47
N LEU A 24 2.91 -18.99 -11.89
CA LEU A 24 2.19 -17.92 -11.23
C LEU A 24 1.33 -17.16 -12.24
N PRO A 25 0.12 -16.71 -11.86
CA PRO A 25 -0.66 -15.81 -12.70
C PRO A 25 0.15 -14.53 -13.01
N PRO A 26 -0.08 -13.91 -14.19
CA PRO A 26 0.62 -12.69 -14.56
C PRO A 26 0.39 -11.60 -13.52
N ALA A 27 1.38 -10.71 -13.34
CA ALA A 27 1.39 -9.73 -12.27
C ALA A 27 0.11 -8.87 -12.24
N TRP A 28 -0.43 -8.47 -13.40
CA TRP A 28 -1.65 -7.66 -13.47
C TRP A 28 -2.87 -8.36 -12.86
N MET A 29 -3.02 -9.68 -13.00
CA MET A 29 -4.12 -10.44 -12.38
C MET A 29 -3.98 -10.46 -10.87
N ARG A 30 -2.75 -10.66 -10.37
CA ARG A 30 -2.45 -10.61 -8.94
C ARG A 30 -2.67 -9.20 -8.38
N THR A 31 -2.36 -8.16 -9.14
CA THR A 31 -2.66 -6.76 -8.78
C THR A 31 -4.16 -6.53 -8.67
N LEU A 32 -4.96 -7.01 -9.63
CA LEU A 32 -6.42 -6.91 -9.55
C LEU A 32 -6.99 -7.68 -8.36
N GLN A 33 -6.45 -8.86 -8.04
CA GLN A 33 -6.83 -9.60 -6.84
C GLN A 33 -6.52 -8.80 -5.56
N ALA A 34 -5.31 -8.24 -5.45
CA ALA A 34 -4.93 -7.42 -4.32
C ALA A 34 -5.81 -6.16 -4.20
N ALA A 35 -6.08 -5.49 -5.33
CA ALA A 35 -6.96 -4.32 -5.38
C ALA A 35 -8.42 -4.65 -5.02
N ALA A 36 -8.94 -5.80 -5.46
CA ALA A 36 -10.28 -6.25 -5.10
C ALA A 36 -10.38 -6.56 -3.60
N VAL A 37 -9.40 -7.25 -3.03
CA VAL A 37 -9.34 -7.51 -1.58
C VAL A 37 -9.19 -6.20 -0.80
N ALA A 38 -8.39 -5.25 -1.29
CA ALA A 38 -8.28 -3.92 -0.70
C ALA A 38 -9.64 -3.21 -0.71
N ALA A 39 -10.36 -3.19 -1.84
CA ALA A 39 -11.67 -2.54 -1.95
C ALA A 39 -12.71 -3.17 -1.00
N VAL A 40 -12.76 -4.50 -0.91
CA VAL A 40 -13.66 -5.21 0.03
C VAL A 40 -13.27 -4.92 1.48
N GLY A 41 -11.98 -4.95 1.79
CA GLY A 41 -11.46 -4.66 3.12
C GLY A 41 -11.75 -3.22 3.56
N LEU A 42 -11.56 -2.25 2.68
CA LEU A 42 -11.92 -0.85 2.90
C LEU A 42 -13.42 -0.70 3.17
N ALA A 43 -14.27 -1.28 2.32
CA ALA A 43 -15.72 -1.24 2.51
C ALA A 43 -16.16 -1.86 3.84
N LEU A 44 -15.54 -2.98 4.25
CA LEU A 44 -15.78 -3.61 5.53
C LEU A 44 -15.38 -2.71 6.71
N VAL A 45 -14.20 -2.08 6.64
CA VAL A 45 -13.73 -1.16 7.69
C VAL A 45 -14.65 0.06 7.80
N ILE A 46 -15.03 0.67 6.68
CA ILE A 46 -16.00 1.78 6.66
C ILE A 46 -17.30 1.37 7.35
N PHE A 47 -17.82 0.18 7.03
CA PHE A 47 -19.05 -0.35 7.62
C PHE A 47 -18.92 -0.62 9.13
N VAL A 48 -17.87 -1.33 9.55
CA VAL A 48 -17.64 -1.74 10.95
C VAL A 48 -17.42 -0.52 11.85
N PHE A 49 -16.63 0.45 11.40
CA PHE A 49 -16.34 1.67 12.15
C PHE A 49 -17.40 2.76 11.95
N LYS A 50 -18.44 2.51 11.14
CA LYS A 50 -19.51 3.46 10.81
C LYS A 50 -18.96 4.81 10.34
N LEU A 51 -17.91 4.77 9.51
CA LEU A 51 -17.25 5.97 9.02
C LEU A 51 -18.16 6.66 8.00
N SER A 52 -18.43 7.94 8.23
CA SER A 52 -19.16 8.80 7.29
C SER A 52 -18.18 9.66 6.49
N PRO A 53 -18.56 10.11 5.28
CA PRO A 53 -17.84 11.18 4.61
C PRO A 53 -17.67 12.39 5.52
N ARG A 54 -16.55 13.09 5.34
CA ARG A 54 -16.26 14.34 6.06
C ARG A 54 -17.40 15.36 5.90
N PRO A 55 -17.71 16.15 6.95
CA PRO A 55 -18.90 17.01 6.98
C PRO A 55 -18.84 18.19 5.99
N ASP A 56 -17.66 18.61 5.60
CA ASP A 56 -17.42 19.72 4.67
C ASP A 56 -17.21 19.25 3.22
N MET A 57 -17.52 17.98 2.90
CA MET A 57 -17.29 17.39 1.58
C MET A 57 -17.91 18.21 0.44
N GLU A 58 -19.11 18.75 0.65
CA GLU A 58 -19.84 19.54 -0.36
C GLU A 58 -19.20 20.91 -0.64
N GLN A 59 -18.33 21.38 0.25
CA GLN A 59 -17.62 22.65 0.10
C GLN A 59 -16.29 22.48 -0.66
N LEU A 60 -15.80 21.25 -0.77
CA LEU A 60 -14.58 20.94 -1.49
C LEU A 60 -14.84 20.82 -2.99
N PRO A 61 -13.99 21.41 -3.84
CA PRO A 61 -14.12 21.21 -5.27
C PRO A 61 -13.88 19.74 -5.62
N MET A 62 -14.61 19.23 -6.61
CA MET A 62 -14.59 17.81 -7.03
C MET A 62 -13.18 17.26 -7.28
N TRP A 63 -12.28 18.08 -7.82
CA TRP A 63 -10.90 17.68 -8.10
C TRP A 63 -10.09 17.43 -6.81
N LEU A 64 -10.38 18.17 -5.73
CA LEU A 64 -9.67 18.05 -4.46
C LEU A 64 -10.26 16.94 -3.59
N SER A 65 -11.56 16.67 -3.68
CA SER A 65 -12.19 15.55 -2.98
C SER A 65 -11.97 14.22 -3.71
N TRP A 66 -12.85 13.90 -4.65
CA TRP A 66 -12.83 12.63 -5.38
C TRP A 66 -11.70 12.53 -6.39
N GLY A 67 -11.23 13.64 -6.95
CA GLY A 67 -10.09 13.66 -7.86
C GLY A 67 -8.78 13.22 -7.19
N CYS A 68 -8.43 13.82 -6.05
CA CYS A 68 -7.27 13.40 -5.25
C CYS A 68 -7.40 11.97 -4.74
N THR A 69 -8.60 11.57 -4.30
CA THR A 69 -8.91 10.19 -3.90
C THR A 69 -8.62 9.20 -5.03
N ALA A 70 -9.15 9.46 -6.22
CA ALA A 70 -8.93 8.60 -7.39
C ALA A 70 -7.45 8.54 -7.80
N LEU A 71 -6.74 9.67 -7.73
CA LEU A 71 -5.31 9.74 -8.00
C LEU A 71 -4.50 8.90 -7.00
N GLN A 72 -4.75 9.06 -5.70
CA GLN A 72 -4.07 8.30 -4.65
C GLN A 72 -4.39 6.80 -4.77
N LEU A 73 -5.65 6.41 -5.00
CA LEU A 73 -6.00 5.02 -5.28
C LEU A 73 -5.25 4.45 -6.49
N GLY A 74 -5.14 5.23 -7.58
CA GLY A 74 -4.38 4.84 -8.76
C GLY A 74 -2.90 4.60 -8.46
N ILE A 75 -2.27 5.50 -7.68
CA ILE A 75 -0.88 5.35 -7.21
C ILE A 75 -0.75 4.12 -6.32
N GLY A 76 -1.69 3.91 -5.40
CA GLY A 76 -1.73 2.75 -4.52
C GLY A 76 -1.73 1.44 -5.30
N VAL A 77 -2.67 1.29 -6.24
CA VAL A 77 -2.77 0.10 -7.11
C VAL A 77 -1.51 -0.09 -7.96
N LEU A 78 -0.92 0.99 -8.47
CA LEU A 78 0.33 0.93 -9.24
C LEU A 78 1.48 0.40 -8.38
N LEU A 79 1.61 0.88 -7.13
CA LEU A 79 2.64 0.41 -6.19
C LEU A 79 2.43 -1.06 -5.79
N LEU A 80 1.18 -1.49 -5.56
CA LEU A 80 0.87 -2.91 -5.35
C LEU A 80 1.28 -3.76 -6.56
N GLY A 81 1.05 -3.25 -7.77
CA GLY A 81 1.49 -3.92 -9.00
C GLY A 81 3.00 -3.99 -9.14
N MET A 82 3.72 -2.93 -8.78
CA MET A 82 5.18 -2.93 -8.72
C MET A 82 5.70 -3.95 -7.70
N ALA A 83 5.09 -4.06 -6.52
CA ALA A 83 5.45 -5.06 -5.50
C ALA A 83 5.32 -6.49 -6.04
N LEU A 84 4.22 -6.79 -6.73
CA LEU A 84 3.94 -8.11 -7.28
C LEU A 84 4.80 -8.46 -8.50
N ARG A 85 5.25 -7.45 -9.25
CA ARG A 85 6.26 -7.61 -10.32
C ARG A 85 7.65 -7.85 -9.75
N GLU A 86 8.04 -7.09 -8.72
CA GLU A 86 9.31 -7.27 -8.01
C GLU A 86 9.46 -8.68 -7.45
N ALA A 87 8.34 -9.32 -7.11
CA ALA A 87 8.34 -10.68 -6.59
C ALA A 87 8.61 -11.78 -7.63
N VAL A 88 8.64 -11.47 -8.93
CA VAL A 88 8.89 -12.46 -9.99
C VAL A 88 10.32 -12.31 -10.51
N PRO A 89 11.14 -13.38 -10.47
CA PRO A 89 12.47 -13.37 -11.05
C PRO A 89 12.47 -12.90 -12.51
N GLY A 90 13.37 -11.98 -12.86
CA GLY A 90 13.46 -11.39 -14.19
C GLY A 90 12.45 -10.27 -14.50
N GLN A 91 11.49 -9.98 -13.61
CA GLN A 91 10.54 -8.86 -13.76
C GLN A 91 10.78 -7.74 -12.74
N GLY A 92 11.96 -7.72 -12.12
CA GLY A 92 12.36 -6.72 -11.13
C GLY A 92 12.17 -5.29 -11.61
N VAL A 93 11.78 -4.42 -10.69
CA VAL A 93 11.58 -3.00 -10.90
C VAL A 93 12.92 -2.27 -10.66
N PRO A 94 13.33 -1.39 -11.59
CA PRO A 94 14.53 -0.57 -11.40
C PRO A 94 14.45 0.24 -10.10
N LEU A 95 15.55 0.33 -9.35
CA LEU A 95 15.60 1.06 -8.08
C LEU A 95 15.14 2.52 -8.21
N GLY A 96 15.47 3.19 -9.32
CA GLY A 96 14.99 4.54 -9.60
C GLY A 96 13.46 4.64 -9.72
N ALA A 97 12.81 3.63 -10.30
CA ALA A 97 11.35 3.58 -10.39
C ALA A 97 10.72 3.29 -9.01
N VAL A 98 11.35 2.47 -8.18
CA VAL A 98 10.93 2.25 -6.78
C VAL A 98 10.99 3.56 -5.99
N ALA A 99 12.15 4.25 -6.03
CA ALA A 99 12.34 5.52 -5.35
C ALA A 99 11.36 6.59 -5.84
N LEU A 100 11.15 6.68 -7.15
CA LEU A 100 10.17 7.59 -7.75
C LEU A 100 8.75 7.26 -7.31
N GLY A 101 8.33 5.99 -7.35
CA GLY A 101 6.98 5.59 -6.97
C GLY A 101 6.67 5.88 -5.50
N VAL A 102 7.57 5.48 -4.60
CA VAL A 102 7.43 5.69 -3.15
C VAL A 102 7.54 7.19 -2.81
N GLY A 103 8.48 7.89 -3.43
CA GLY A 103 8.63 9.34 -3.27
C GLY A 103 7.39 10.09 -3.77
N THR A 104 6.81 9.67 -4.90
CA THR A 104 5.57 10.24 -5.44
C THR A 104 4.40 10.01 -4.48
N ALA A 105 4.26 8.81 -3.92
CA ALA A 105 3.24 8.51 -2.91
C ALA A 105 3.31 9.45 -1.70
N VAL A 106 4.50 9.60 -1.11
CA VAL A 106 4.72 10.51 0.03
C VAL A 106 4.50 11.97 -0.38
N LEU A 107 4.95 12.37 -1.57
CA LEU A 107 4.77 13.74 -2.05
C LEU A 107 3.30 14.07 -2.28
N ILE A 108 2.55 13.19 -2.94
CA ILE A 108 1.11 13.39 -3.18
C ILE A 108 0.35 13.45 -1.87
N GLN A 109 0.69 12.62 -0.88
CA GLN A 109 0.12 12.70 0.46
C GLN A 109 0.22 14.11 1.03
N ILE A 110 1.43 14.67 1.00
CA ILE A 110 1.72 15.98 1.58
C ILE A 110 0.99 17.08 0.79
N LEU A 111 1.03 17.01 -0.55
CA LEU A 111 0.39 18.00 -1.41
C LEU A 111 -1.15 18.00 -1.27
N VAL A 112 -1.77 16.82 -1.21
CA VAL A 112 -3.22 16.69 -0.94
C VAL A 112 -3.54 17.25 0.45
N GLY A 113 -2.73 16.95 1.47
CA GLY A 113 -2.88 17.51 2.81
C GLY A 113 -2.81 19.04 2.85
N ILE A 114 -1.82 19.63 2.19
CA ILE A 114 -1.67 21.10 2.09
C ILE A 114 -2.85 21.72 1.33
N ALA A 115 -3.21 21.15 0.17
CA ALA A 115 -4.31 21.66 -0.63
C ALA A 115 -5.63 21.60 0.14
N THR A 116 -5.88 20.50 0.85
CA THR A 116 -7.05 20.32 1.70
C THR A 116 -7.08 21.33 2.83
N TRP A 117 -5.96 21.51 3.55
CA TRP A 117 -5.83 22.52 4.61
C TRP A 117 -6.15 23.94 4.12
N MET A 118 -5.76 24.29 2.89
CA MET A 118 -6.01 25.62 2.31
C MET A 118 -7.47 25.87 1.91
N HIS A 119 -8.21 24.83 1.52
CA HIS A 119 -9.55 24.97 0.93
C HIS A 119 -10.68 24.49 1.85
N SER A 120 -10.36 23.66 2.83
CA SER A 120 -11.35 23.02 3.69
C SER A 120 -11.69 23.87 4.92
N THR A 121 -12.98 23.92 5.24
CA THR A 121 -13.51 24.45 6.51
C THR A 121 -13.70 23.37 7.57
N GLY A 122 -13.08 22.20 7.37
CA GLY A 122 -13.16 21.03 8.25
C GLY A 122 -12.66 21.33 9.67
N MET A 123 -12.81 20.33 10.54
CA MET A 123 -12.62 20.53 11.97
C MET A 123 -11.16 20.88 12.30
N PRO A 124 -10.91 21.94 13.09
CA PRO A 124 -9.58 22.26 13.57
C PRO A 124 -9.15 21.27 14.66
N LEU A 125 -7.83 21.17 14.88
CA LEU A 125 -7.30 20.37 15.99
C LEU A 125 -7.59 21.05 17.34
N VAL A 126 -8.52 20.48 18.11
CA VAL A 126 -8.87 20.98 19.44
C VAL A 126 -7.68 20.82 20.39
N LYS A 127 -7.29 21.92 21.06
CA LYS A 127 -6.20 21.92 22.04
C LYS A 127 -6.46 20.85 23.12
N GLY A 128 -5.41 20.12 23.49
CA GLY A 128 -5.47 19.04 24.49
C GLY A 128 -6.03 17.70 23.98
N HIS A 129 -6.67 17.64 22.81
CA HIS A 129 -7.27 16.42 22.27
C HIS A 129 -6.51 15.82 21.07
N GLY A 130 -5.41 16.46 20.65
CA GLY A 130 -4.71 16.09 19.43
C GLY A 130 -4.12 14.66 19.43
N LEU A 131 -3.70 14.15 20.60
CA LEU A 131 -3.19 12.78 20.73
C LEU A 131 -4.31 11.75 20.53
N ALA A 132 -5.44 11.92 21.20
CA ALA A 132 -6.57 10.99 21.12
C ALA A 132 -7.17 10.97 19.71
N ALA A 133 -7.37 12.15 19.10
CA ALA A 133 -7.81 12.27 17.72
C ALA A 133 -6.83 11.62 16.75
N GLY A 134 -5.54 11.88 16.95
CA GLY A 134 -4.46 11.31 16.17
C GLY A 134 -4.39 9.79 16.20
N ILE A 135 -4.39 9.19 17.39
CA ILE A 135 -4.39 7.73 17.58
C ILE A 135 -5.62 7.11 16.92
N THR A 136 -6.79 7.74 17.05
CA THR A 136 -8.03 7.26 16.43
C THR A 136 -7.90 7.23 14.90
N CYS A 137 -7.45 8.33 14.29
CA CYS A 137 -7.26 8.41 12.84
C CYS A 137 -6.20 7.43 12.34
N THR A 138 -5.04 7.34 12.99
CA THR A 138 -4.01 6.36 12.65
C THR A 138 -4.49 4.91 12.79
N THR A 139 -5.35 4.63 13.79
CA THR A 139 -5.94 3.29 13.95
C THR A 139 -6.85 2.95 12.77
N HIS A 140 -7.66 3.90 12.31
CA HIS A 140 -8.47 3.71 11.11
C HIS A 140 -7.61 3.53 9.86
N ASP A 141 -6.55 4.32 9.67
CA ASP A 141 -5.62 4.19 8.54
C ASP A 141 -4.99 2.80 8.50
N ILE A 142 -4.49 2.32 9.65
CA ILE A 142 -3.89 0.98 9.75
C ILE A 142 -4.94 -0.09 9.47
N ALA A 143 -6.15 0.02 10.04
CA ALA A 143 -7.22 -0.92 9.80
C ALA A 143 -7.62 -1.00 8.32
N MET A 144 -7.66 0.15 7.64
CA MET A 144 -7.95 0.27 6.20
C MET A 144 -6.82 -0.27 5.32
N ALA A 145 -5.56 -0.08 5.71
CA ALA A 145 -4.40 -0.56 4.96
C ALA A 145 -4.17 -2.06 5.10
N LEU A 146 -4.54 -2.64 6.25
CA LEU A 146 -4.20 -4.01 6.61
C LEU A 146 -4.65 -5.06 5.58
N PRO A 147 -5.88 -5.04 5.03
CA PRO A 147 -6.30 -6.02 4.03
C PRO A 147 -5.42 -6.02 2.79
N ALA A 148 -5.09 -4.82 2.27
CA ALA A 148 -4.23 -4.65 1.11
C ALA A 148 -2.80 -5.11 1.41
N LEU A 149 -2.26 -4.75 2.58
CA LEU A 149 -0.92 -5.13 2.99
C LEU A 149 -0.79 -6.66 3.12
N LEU A 150 -1.71 -7.30 3.84
CA LEU A 150 -1.66 -8.74 4.10
C LEU A 150 -1.78 -9.55 2.82
N VAL A 151 -2.74 -9.23 1.94
CA VAL A 151 -2.90 -9.96 0.68
C VAL A 151 -1.70 -9.77 -0.24
N THR A 152 -1.14 -8.55 -0.30
CA THR A 152 0.03 -8.28 -1.13
C THR A 152 1.27 -9.00 -0.61
N LEU A 153 1.55 -8.96 0.70
CA LEU A 153 2.67 -9.70 1.29
C LEU A 153 2.51 -11.21 1.09
N TRP A 154 1.31 -11.75 1.27
CA TRP A 154 1.03 -13.16 1.00
C TRP A 154 1.31 -13.54 -0.45
N LEU A 155 0.85 -12.73 -1.42
CA LEU A 155 1.09 -12.96 -2.85
C LEU A 155 2.56 -12.77 -3.26
N VAL A 156 3.27 -11.83 -2.62
CA VAL A 156 4.70 -11.58 -2.82
C VAL A 156 5.51 -12.77 -2.33
N PHE A 157 5.32 -13.21 -1.07
CA PHE A 157 6.12 -14.28 -0.48
C PHE A 157 5.85 -15.64 -1.11
N ARG A 158 4.65 -15.87 -1.62
CA ARG A 158 4.35 -17.05 -2.44
C ARG A 158 5.17 -17.12 -3.73
N ALA A 159 5.71 -16.00 -4.22
CA ALA A 159 6.50 -15.93 -5.44
C ALA A 159 8.01 -16.08 -5.24
N LEU A 160 8.49 -16.24 -3.99
CA LEU A 160 9.90 -16.37 -3.63
C LEU A 160 10.77 -15.23 -4.20
N PRO A 161 10.50 -13.97 -3.79
CA PRO A 161 11.13 -12.78 -4.35
C PRO A 161 12.65 -12.77 -4.14
N LEU A 162 13.41 -12.27 -5.12
CA LEU A 162 14.86 -12.07 -4.99
C LEU A 162 15.20 -10.84 -4.11
N ARG A 163 14.28 -9.88 -4.00
CA ARG A 163 14.43 -8.63 -3.24
C ARG A 163 13.22 -8.43 -2.30
N PRO A 164 13.01 -9.32 -1.32
CA PRO A 164 11.78 -9.34 -0.51
C PRO A 164 11.54 -8.02 0.22
N SER A 165 12.58 -7.37 0.74
CA SER A 165 12.44 -6.07 1.43
C SER A 165 11.92 -4.97 0.51
N ILE A 166 12.23 -4.99 -0.79
CA ILE A 166 11.77 -3.97 -1.74
C ILE A 166 10.35 -4.26 -2.20
N ALA A 167 10.01 -5.52 -2.45
CA ALA A 167 8.64 -5.93 -2.71
C ALA A 167 7.72 -5.59 -1.52
N GLY A 168 8.19 -5.87 -0.30
CA GLY A 168 7.48 -5.52 0.93
C GLY A 168 7.32 -4.00 1.13
N LEU A 169 8.38 -3.22 0.88
CA LEU A 169 8.33 -1.75 0.93
C LEU A 169 7.29 -1.18 -0.03
N LEU A 170 7.26 -1.66 -1.29
CA LEU A 170 6.27 -1.26 -2.29
C LEU A 170 4.85 -1.69 -1.88
N GLY A 171 4.69 -2.89 -1.31
CA GLY A 171 3.41 -3.35 -0.79
C GLY A 171 2.89 -2.50 0.37
N GLY A 172 3.78 -2.13 1.30
CA GLY A 172 3.50 -1.19 2.38
C GLY A 172 3.08 0.18 1.88
N ALA A 173 3.82 0.74 0.92
CA ALA A 173 3.51 2.03 0.30
C ALA A 173 2.16 1.99 -0.42
N GLY A 174 1.91 0.97 -1.24
CA GLY A 174 0.66 0.82 -1.97
C GLY A 174 -0.55 0.68 -1.05
N ALA A 175 -0.44 -0.16 0.00
CA ALA A 175 -1.49 -0.34 0.99
C ALA A 175 -1.79 0.96 1.76
N ALA A 176 -0.75 1.66 2.20
CA ALA A 176 -0.87 2.91 2.93
C ALA A 176 -1.53 4.03 2.13
N VAL A 177 -1.10 4.24 0.87
CA VAL A 177 -1.67 5.29 0.01
C VAL A 177 -3.11 4.95 -0.37
N THR A 178 -3.43 3.66 -0.56
CA THR A 178 -4.81 3.23 -0.83
C THR A 178 -5.72 3.52 0.37
N ALA A 179 -5.24 3.27 1.60
CA ALA A 179 -5.96 3.61 2.81
C ALA A 179 -6.12 5.12 2.96
N ASP A 180 -5.04 5.89 2.78
CA ASP A 180 -5.09 7.35 2.90
C ASP A 180 -6.04 7.99 1.90
N ALA A 181 -6.10 7.48 0.66
CA ALA A 181 -7.05 7.95 -0.34
C ALA A 181 -8.49 7.92 0.18
N VAL A 182 -8.85 6.87 0.92
CA VAL A 182 -10.16 6.73 1.55
C VAL A 182 -10.25 7.62 2.79
N THR A 183 -9.20 7.68 3.61
CA THR A 183 -9.15 8.59 4.76
C THR A 183 -9.34 10.04 4.38
N HIS A 184 -8.82 10.48 3.24
CA HIS A 184 -8.95 11.84 2.74
C HIS A 184 -10.42 12.29 2.60
N VAL A 185 -11.32 11.36 2.25
CA VAL A 185 -12.76 11.62 2.13
C VAL A 185 -13.57 11.33 3.40
N LEU A 186 -12.98 10.68 4.40
CA LEU A 186 -13.65 10.32 5.65
C LEU A 186 -13.18 11.17 6.85
N CYS A 187 -11.91 11.56 6.88
CA CYS A 187 -11.31 12.29 7.98
C CYS A 187 -11.90 13.72 8.02
N PRO A 188 -12.54 14.10 9.12
CA PRO A 188 -13.16 15.42 9.23
C PRO A 188 -12.16 16.52 9.58
N MET A 189 -10.89 16.17 9.85
CA MET A 189 -9.86 17.09 10.32
C MET A 189 -9.16 17.75 9.13
N SER A 190 -8.99 19.07 9.18
CA SER A 190 -8.29 19.83 8.14
C SER A 190 -7.02 20.50 8.64
N ASP A 191 -6.62 20.23 9.88
CA ASP A 191 -5.39 20.75 10.45
C ASP A 191 -4.16 20.09 9.81
N LEU A 192 -3.25 20.90 9.26
CA LEU A 192 -2.07 20.39 8.57
C LEU A 192 -1.15 19.57 9.50
N ARG A 193 -1.05 19.91 10.78
CA ARG A 193 -0.22 19.15 11.73
C ARG A 193 -0.82 17.77 11.98
N HIS A 194 -2.15 17.68 12.01
CA HIS A 194 -2.84 16.40 12.10
C HIS A 194 -2.49 15.49 10.91
N VAL A 195 -2.57 16.03 9.68
CA VAL A 195 -2.26 15.27 8.46
C VAL A 195 -0.80 14.84 8.41
N LEU A 196 0.13 15.76 8.68
CA LEU A 196 1.57 15.47 8.59
C LEU A 196 2.06 14.51 9.67
N VAL A 197 1.47 14.52 10.87
CA VAL A 197 1.91 13.64 11.95
C VAL A 197 1.22 12.29 11.90
N TRP A 198 -0.11 12.26 11.74
CA TRP A 198 -0.89 11.03 11.94
C TRP A 198 -1.10 10.25 10.65
N HIS A 199 -1.47 10.92 9.56
CA HIS A 199 -1.68 10.26 8.26
C HIS A 199 -0.36 9.97 7.55
N THR A 200 0.52 10.97 7.42
CA THR A 200 1.86 10.73 6.86
C THR A 200 2.70 9.82 7.76
N GLY A 201 2.56 9.92 9.09
CA GLY A 201 3.22 9.01 10.03
C GLY A 201 2.76 7.56 9.87
N ALA A 202 1.44 7.32 9.75
CA ALA A 202 0.90 5.99 9.46
C ALA A 202 1.43 5.44 8.13
N LEU A 203 1.45 6.28 7.09
CA LEU A 203 1.97 5.91 5.77
C LEU A 203 3.44 5.47 5.84
N ILE A 204 4.31 6.28 6.45
CA ILE A 204 5.73 5.93 6.62
C ILE A 204 5.88 4.67 7.48
N GLY A 205 5.08 4.54 8.55
CA GLY A 205 5.07 3.35 9.40
C GLY A 205 4.76 2.07 8.62
N LEU A 206 3.74 2.08 7.77
CA LEU A 206 3.35 0.93 6.94
C LEU A 206 4.38 0.60 5.87
N ILE A 207 5.04 1.60 5.26
CA ILE A 207 6.18 1.40 4.36
C ILE A 207 7.30 0.65 5.08
N LEU A 208 7.64 1.07 6.29
CA LEU A 208 8.69 0.45 7.10
C LEU A 208 8.31 -0.96 7.55
N VAL A 209 7.05 -1.18 7.95
CA VAL A 209 6.53 -2.51 8.30
C VAL A 209 6.62 -3.45 7.11
N GLY A 210 6.22 -3.01 5.92
CA GLY A 210 6.35 -3.80 4.69
C GLY A 210 7.81 -4.15 4.37
N TRP A 211 8.71 -3.16 4.46
CA TRP A 211 10.15 -3.39 4.28
C TRP A 211 10.72 -4.39 5.30
N LEU A 212 10.36 -4.24 6.58
CA LEU A 212 10.80 -5.13 7.67
C LEU A 212 10.27 -6.55 7.46
N ALA A 213 8.99 -6.71 7.11
CA ALA A 213 8.41 -8.01 6.80
C ALA A 213 9.19 -8.72 5.69
N GLY A 214 9.56 -7.99 4.63
CA GLY A 214 10.40 -8.54 3.57
C GLY A 214 11.87 -8.75 3.97
N LYS A 215 12.37 -8.10 5.01
CA LYS A 215 13.74 -8.35 5.52
C LYS A 215 13.80 -9.59 6.43
N LEU A 216 12.71 -9.91 7.11
CA LEU A 216 12.61 -11.01 8.08
C LEU A 216 12.11 -12.32 7.48
N TRP A 217 11.51 -12.28 6.30
CA TRP A 217 11.13 -13.44 5.51
C TRP A 217 12.35 -14.08 4.84
#